data_AF-A0A554IXX1-F1
#
_entry.id   AF-A0A554IXX1-F1
#
_cell.length_a   1.000
_cell.length_b   1.000
_cell.length_c   1.000
_cell.angle_alpha   90.00
_cell.angle_beta   90.00
_cell.angle_gamma   90.00
#
_symmetry.space_group_name_H-M   'P 1'
#
loop_
_entity.id
_entity.type
_entity.pdbx_description
1 polymer ?
#
loop_
_entity_poly.entity_id
_entity_poly.type
_entity_poly.pdbx_seq_one_letter_code
_entity_poly.pdbx_strand_id
1 'polypeptide(L)'
;MYSAEDKAALSAIKKSAENVDYSAWENEHRRLGQRSEGYQTYVVSAVNESSKYSEGYKNCTGVLGVGIDMTTGRNISFLTHQDPRQILVSEHRWKAFLSDLRHALTELKDKVDRESIDIVLFAGDYDFDGVSVVDARANAGKRRADDYRDVVAGVGEVVREVLGIDPRVVVGPKEVSPHAVNAIVDTQRRRLYMFRPEQEGFDNNTDFRSAQVAEHLDTLQNGRKIGT
;
A
#
# COMPACT_ATOMS: atom_id res chain seq x y z
N MET A 1 -5.09 16.32 13.32
CA MET A 1 -6.48 16.33 12.81
C MET A 1 -6.45 17.12 11.53
N TYR A 2 -6.89 16.57 10.40
CA TYR A 2 -6.91 17.33 9.15
C TYR A 2 -7.77 18.58 9.31
N SER A 3 -7.20 19.72 8.91
CA SER A 3 -7.94 20.96 8.84
C SER A 3 -9.08 20.84 7.81
N ALA A 4 -10.07 21.74 7.87
CA ALA A 4 -11.09 21.82 6.83
C ALA A 4 -10.48 22.06 5.44
N GLU A 5 -9.35 22.77 5.39
CA GLU A 5 -8.56 23.01 4.19
C GLU A 5 -7.93 21.71 3.66
N ASP A 6 -7.35 20.88 4.53
CA ASP A 6 -6.81 19.57 4.14
C ASP A 6 -7.91 18.65 3.61
N LYS A 7 -9.09 18.62 4.25
CA LYS A 7 -10.23 17.83 3.78
C LYS A 7 -10.70 18.29 2.39
N ALA A 8 -10.75 19.60 2.15
CA ALA A 8 -11.09 20.16 0.85
C ALA A 8 -10.03 19.82 -0.21
N ALA A 9 -8.75 19.91 0.14
CA ALA A 9 -7.63 19.55 -0.73
C ALA A 9 -7.65 18.06 -1.10
N LEU A 10 -7.88 17.16 -0.14
CA LEU A 10 -8.02 15.72 -0.39
C LEU A 10 -9.22 15.41 -1.27
N SER A 11 -10.36 16.07 -1.04
CA SER A 11 -11.53 15.94 -1.90
C SER A 11 -11.25 16.39 -3.34
N ALA A 12 -10.49 17.47 -3.52
CA ALA A 12 -10.08 17.96 -4.83
C ALA A 12 -9.16 16.95 -5.55
N ILE A 13 -8.15 16.41 -4.86
CA ILE A 13 -7.24 15.39 -5.42
C ILE A 13 -8.05 14.16 -5.85
N LYS A 14 -8.94 13.66 -4.98
CA LYS A 14 -9.75 12.46 -5.24
C LYS A 14 -10.58 12.59 -6.53
N LYS A 15 -11.12 13.77 -6.84
CA LYS A 15 -11.95 13.99 -8.04
C LYS A 15 -11.21 13.79 -9.36
N SER A 16 -9.90 14.04 -9.38
CA SER A 16 -9.05 13.89 -10.55
C SER A 16 -8.11 12.69 -10.49
N ALA A 17 -8.06 12.01 -9.35
CA ALA A 17 -7.17 10.88 -9.13
C ALA A 17 -7.72 9.60 -9.78
N GLU A 18 -6.80 8.75 -10.21
CA GLU A 18 -7.09 7.41 -10.69
C GLU A 18 -7.58 6.54 -9.53
N ASN A 19 -8.72 5.87 -9.70
CA ASN A 19 -9.22 4.91 -8.72
C ASN A 19 -8.44 3.60 -8.81
N VAL A 20 -7.90 3.12 -7.70
CA VAL A 20 -7.09 1.90 -7.60
C VAL A 20 -7.74 0.93 -6.61
N ASP A 21 -9.04 0.70 -6.78
CA ASP A 21 -9.81 -0.20 -5.92
C ASP A 21 -9.94 -1.59 -6.53
N TYR A 22 -9.52 -2.61 -5.77
CA TYR A 22 -9.63 -4.03 -6.12
C TYR A 22 -11.07 -4.54 -6.30
N SER A 23 -12.08 -3.72 -5.95
CA SER A 23 -13.50 -3.99 -6.15
C SER A 23 -14.08 -3.36 -7.42
N ALA A 24 -13.27 -2.65 -8.21
CA ALA A 24 -13.75 -2.14 -9.50
C ALA A 24 -13.95 -3.29 -10.51
N TRP A 25 -14.72 -3.00 -11.56
CA TRP A 25 -15.00 -3.97 -12.61
C TRP A 25 -13.81 -4.08 -13.58
N GLU A 26 -13.59 -5.25 -14.17
CA GLU A 26 -12.44 -5.52 -15.06
C GLU A 26 -12.36 -4.54 -16.26
N ASN A 27 -13.51 -4.14 -16.80
CA ASN A 27 -13.57 -3.15 -17.88
C ASN A 27 -13.06 -1.77 -17.45
N GLU A 28 -13.27 -1.39 -16.19
CA GLU A 28 -12.74 -0.14 -15.63
C GLU A 28 -11.23 -0.22 -15.48
N HIS A 29 -10.71 -1.30 -14.88
CA HIS A 29 -9.28 -1.54 -14.76
C HIS A 29 -8.58 -1.49 -16.13
N ARG A 30 -9.15 -2.18 -17.13
CA ARG A 30 -8.61 -2.18 -18.50
C ARG A 30 -8.62 -0.79 -19.13
N ARG A 31 -9.68 -0.01 -18.95
CA ARG A 31 -9.78 1.37 -19.45
C ARG A 31 -8.71 2.28 -18.84
N LEU A 32 -8.35 2.04 -17.58
CA LEU A 32 -7.33 2.79 -16.85
C LEU A 32 -5.90 2.25 -17.07
N GLY A 33 -5.73 1.16 -17.83
CA GLY A 33 -4.44 0.52 -18.04
C GLY A 33 -3.91 -0.21 -16.80
N GLN A 34 -4.79 -0.61 -15.90
CA GLN A 34 -4.47 -1.30 -14.66
C GLN A 34 -4.41 -2.82 -14.88
N ARG A 35 -3.61 -3.50 -14.06
CA ARG A 35 -3.43 -4.95 -14.07
C ARG A 35 -4.14 -5.56 -12.86
N SER A 36 -4.87 -6.65 -13.05
CA SER A 36 -5.66 -7.32 -12.01
C SER A 36 -5.98 -8.76 -12.41
N GLU A 37 -6.22 -9.64 -11.44
CA GLU A 37 -6.75 -11.01 -11.64
C GLU A 37 -8.25 -11.12 -11.30
N GLY A 38 -8.99 -10.03 -11.54
CA GLY A 38 -10.44 -9.96 -11.36
C GLY A 38 -10.87 -9.49 -9.97
N TYR A 39 -12.20 -9.49 -9.78
CA TYR A 39 -12.87 -8.87 -8.64
C TYR A 39 -12.33 -9.37 -7.29
N GLN A 40 -12.00 -8.43 -6.41
CA GLN A 40 -11.53 -8.67 -5.04
C GLN A 40 -10.20 -9.45 -4.93
N THR A 41 -9.35 -9.44 -5.96
CA THR A 41 -8.01 -10.06 -5.88
C THR A 41 -6.93 -9.02 -5.55
N TYR A 42 -6.39 -8.39 -6.60
CA TYR A 42 -5.48 -7.27 -6.54
C TYR A 42 -5.71 -6.35 -7.73
N VAL A 43 -5.23 -5.12 -7.59
CA VAL A 43 -5.04 -4.18 -8.68
C VAL A 43 -3.66 -3.53 -8.57
N VAL A 44 -2.99 -3.36 -9.71
CA VAL A 44 -1.76 -2.57 -9.87
C VAL A 44 -2.07 -1.47 -10.88
N SER A 45 -1.96 -0.21 -10.45
CA SER A 45 -2.20 0.93 -11.33
C SER A 45 -1.11 1.08 -12.40
N ALA A 46 -1.38 1.85 -13.44
CA ALA A 46 -0.33 2.25 -14.38
C ALA A 46 0.72 3.15 -13.70
N VAL A 47 1.95 3.16 -14.24
CA VAL A 47 3.02 4.10 -13.85
C VAL A 47 2.85 5.41 -14.62
N ASN A 48 2.30 6.43 -13.96
CA ASN A 48 1.95 7.69 -14.63
C ASN A 48 1.98 8.90 -13.66
N GLU A 49 1.79 10.10 -14.21
CA GLU A 49 1.77 11.38 -13.46
C GLU A 49 0.50 11.60 -12.62
N SER A 50 -0.55 10.80 -12.87
CA SER A 50 -1.84 10.96 -12.20
C SER A 50 -1.70 10.68 -10.71
N SER A 51 -2.39 11.49 -9.91
CA SER A 51 -2.67 11.15 -8.52
C SER A 51 -3.51 9.88 -8.45
N LYS A 52 -3.43 9.15 -7.35
CA LYS A 52 -4.10 7.86 -7.18
C LYS A 52 -4.89 7.87 -5.90
N TYR A 53 -6.02 7.19 -5.87
CA TYR A 53 -6.74 6.96 -4.62
C TYR A 53 -7.24 5.53 -4.56
N SER A 54 -7.36 5.03 -3.36
CA SER A 54 -8.04 3.78 -3.10
C SER A 54 -8.67 3.81 -1.71
N GLU A 55 -9.84 3.19 -1.59
CA GLU A 55 -10.64 3.18 -0.39
C GLU A 55 -10.73 1.78 0.20
N GLY A 56 -10.98 1.71 1.50
CA GLY A 56 -11.42 0.46 2.07
C GLY A 56 -10.29 -0.55 2.38
N TYR A 57 -9.06 -0.10 2.62
CA TYR A 57 -8.00 -0.96 3.14
C TYR A 57 -8.38 -1.42 4.56
N LYS A 58 -9.09 -2.55 4.65
CA LYS A 58 -9.35 -3.30 5.89
C LYS A 58 -8.19 -4.26 6.12
N ASN A 59 -8.38 -5.55 5.94
CA ASN A 59 -7.31 -6.56 5.96
C ASN A 59 -6.43 -6.56 4.71
N CYS A 60 -6.44 -5.47 3.92
CA CYS A 60 -5.74 -5.36 2.65
C CYS A 60 -4.38 -4.70 2.83
N THR A 61 -3.53 -4.85 1.82
CA THR A 61 -2.21 -4.23 1.74
C THR A 61 -2.09 -3.40 0.48
N GLY A 62 -1.19 -2.43 0.49
CA GLY A 62 -0.87 -1.57 -0.64
C GLY A 62 0.62 -1.33 -0.76
N VAL A 63 1.06 -1.16 -2.01
CA VAL A 63 2.42 -0.78 -2.40
C VAL A 63 2.32 0.51 -3.21
N LEU A 64 3.06 1.52 -2.80
CA LEU A 64 3.24 2.77 -3.53
C LEU A 64 4.68 2.84 -4.02
N GLY A 65 4.88 3.03 -5.32
CA GLY A 65 6.15 3.46 -5.87
C GLY A 65 6.05 4.85 -6.47
N VAL A 66 7.03 5.71 -6.24
CA VAL A 66 7.10 7.06 -6.80
C VAL A 66 8.54 7.42 -7.19
N GLY A 67 8.70 8.23 -8.25
CA GLY A 67 9.99 8.75 -8.68
C GLY A 67 9.83 9.94 -9.64
N ILE A 68 10.95 10.59 -9.98
CA ILE A 68 11.02 11.71 -10.92
C ILE A 68 11.34 11.16 -12.30
N ASP A 69 10.41 11.28 -13.24
CA ASP A 69 10.59 10.87 -14.63
C ASP A 69 11.75 11.66 -15.28
N MET A 70 12.73 10.95 -15.84
CA MET A 70 13.94 11.54 -16.41
C MET A 70 13.68 12.37 -17.67
N THR A 71 12.57 12.12 -18.37
CA THR A 71 12.26 12.78 -19.64
C THR A 71 11.52 14.10 -19.41
N THR A 72 10.55 14.08 -18.49
CA THR A 72 9.64 15.21 -18.24
C THR A 72 10.01 16.01 -17.01
N GLY A 73 10.84 15.47 -16.11
CA GLY A 73 11.14 16.05 -14.80
C GLY A 73 9.96 16.04 -13.83
N ARG A 74 8.85 15.39 -14.18
CA ARG A 74 7.63 15.32 -13.37
C ARG A 74 7.62 14.06 -12.51
N ASN A 75 6.91 14.10 -11.40
CA ASN A 75 6.74 12.91 -10.58
C ASN A 75 5.77 11.94 -11.26
N ILE A 76 6.12 10.65 -11.24
CA ILE A 76 5.25 9.54 -11.65
C ILE A 76 5.14 8.54 -10.51
N SER A 77 4.04 7.81 -10.45
CA SER A 77 3.79 6.82 -9.40
C SER A 77 3.00 5.63 -9.90
N PHE A 78 3.05 4.54 -9.14
CA PHE A 78 2.03 3.48 -9.16
C PHE A 78 1.54 3.18 -7.75
N LEU A 79 0.33 2.64 -7.65
CA LEU A 79 -0.31 2.21 -6.41
C LEU A 79 -0.87 0.80 -6.60
N THR A 80 -0.85 -0.01 -5.54
CA THR A 80 -1.55 -1.30 -5.50
C THR A 80 -2.58 -1.37 -4.38
N HIS A 81 -3.59 -2.22 -4.59
CA HIS A 81 -4.51 -2.65 -3.56
C HIS A 81 -4.73 -4.15 -3.71
N GLN A 82 -4.39 -4.93 -2.69
CA GLN A 82 -4.55 -6.38 -2.70
C GLN A 82 -5.11 -6.92 -1.38
N ASP A 83 -6.01 -7.91 -1.46
CA ASP A 83 -6.41 -8.73 -0.30
C ASP A 83 -5.43 -9.92 -0.19
N PRO A 84 -4.57 -9.96 0.84
CA PRO A 84 -3.63 -11.06 1.06
C PRO A 84 -4.27 -12.44 0.98
N ARG A 85 -5.48 -12.62 1.53
CA ARG A 85 -6.16 -13.93 1.53
C ARG A 85 -6.50 -14.40 0.12
N GLN A 86 -6.83 -13.46 -0.76
CA GLN A 86 -7.30 -13.76 -2.12
C GLN A 86 -6.15 -14.02 -3.07
N ILE A 87 -5.00 -13.35 -2.86
CA ILE A 87 -3.81 -13.58 -3.67
C ILE A 87 -3.01 -14.80 -3.19
N LEU A 88 -3.03 -15.12 -1.90
CA LEU A 88 -2.33 -16.28 -1.33
C LEU A 88 -3.12 -17.59 -1.43
N VAL A 89 -4.40 -17.56 -1.83
CA VAL A 89 -5.23 -18.77 -1.94
C VAL A 89 -4.70 -19.79 -2.94
N SER A 90 -3.95 -19.33 -3.95
CA SER A 90 -3.31 -20.20 -4.93
C SER A 90 -1.98 -19.64 -5.39
N GLU A 91 -1.05 -20.55 -5.70
CA GLU A 91 0.26 -20.19 -6.25
C GLU A 91 0.15 -19.39 -7.55
N HIS A 92 -0.88 -19.69 -8.36
CA HIS A 92 -1.13 -18.97 -9.60
C HIS A 92 -1.43 -17.48 -9.36
N ARG A 93 -2.36 -17.15 -8.47
CA ARG A 93 -2.72 -15.75 -8.17
C ARG A 93 -1.57 -14.99 -7.53
N TRP A 94 -0.83 -15.65 -6.65
CA TRP A 94 0.35 -15.07 -6.03
C TRP A 94 1.42 -14.73 -7.07
N LYS A 95 1.73 -15.66 -7.98
CA LYS A 95 2.67 -15.43 -9.08
C LYS A 95 2.20 -14.34 -10.05
N ALA A 96 0.91 -14.28 -10.35
CA ALA A 96 0.34 -13.24 -11.20
C ALA A 96 0.53 -11.84 -10.58
N PHE A 97 0.17 -11.68 -9.29
CA PHE A 97 0.40 -10.44 -8.56
C PHE A 97 1.88 -10.02 -8.56
N LEU A 98 2.79 -10.93 -8.20
CA LEU A 98 4.23 -10.61 -8.18
C LEU A 98 4.76 -10.27 -9.57
N SER A 99 4.26 -10.90 -10.63
CA SER A 99 4.63 -10.60 -12.01
C SER A 99 4.18 -9.19 -12.42
N ASP A 100 2.94 -8.81 -12.12
CA ASP A 100 2.42 -7.47 -12.44
C ASP A 100 3.10 -6.37 -11.60
N LEU A 101 3.40 -6.66 -10.33
CA LEU A 101 4.21 -5.77 -9.49
C LEU A 101 5.62 -5.60 -10.05
N ARG A 102 6.28 -6.70 -10.47
CA ARG A 102 7.61 -6.65 -11.10
C ARG A 102 7.58 -5.80 -12.38
N HIS A 103 6.51 -5.88 -13.15
CA HIS A 103 6.32 -5.05 -14.34
C HIS A 103 6.25 -3.57 -13.98
N ALA A 104 5.42 -3.18 -13.01
CA ALA A 104 5.30 -1.79 -12.58
C ALA A 104 6.61 -1.24 -11.97
N LEU A 105 7.33 -2.06 -11.20
CA LEU A 105 8.64 -1.68 -10.64
C LEU A 105 9.69 -1.50 -11.73
N THR A 106 9.72 -2.37 -12.74
CA THR A 106 10.63 -2.25 -13.89
C THR A 106 10.30 -0.99 -14.69
N GLU A 107 9.02 -0.77 -14.99
CA GLU A 107 8.59 0.43 -15.71
C GLU A 107 8.94 1.72 -14.95
N LEU A 108 8.75 1.74 -13.63
CA LEU A 108 9.17 2.88 -12.80
C LEU A 108 10.68 3.07 -12.88
N LYS A 109 11.48 2.01 -12.64
CA LYS A 109 12.95 2.01 -12.68
C LYS A 109 13.51 2.57 -13.99
N ASP A 110 12.92 2.19 -15.11
CA ASP A 110 13.42 2.55 -16.44
C ASP A 110 13.10 4.01 -16.81
N LYS A 111 12.06 4.59 -16.19
CA LYS A 111 11.59 5.95 -16.51
C LYS A 111 12.15 7.02 -15.58
N VAL A 112 12.51 6.69 -14.34
CA VAL A 112 12.82 7.68 -13.31
C VAL A 112 14.30 7.77 -12.96
N ASP A 113 14.70 8.91 -12.39
CA ASP A 113 15.98 9.04 -11.73
C ASP A 113 16.05 8.03 -10.58
N ARG A 114 17.05 7.14 -10.63
CA ARG A 114 17.22 6.04 -9.66
C ARG A 114 17.26 6.54 -8.22
N GLU A 115 17.92 7.67 -7.97
CA GLU A 115 18.07 8.23 -6.62
C GLU A 115 16.77 8.90 -6.11
N SER A 116 15.78 9.03 -6.99
CA SER A 116 14.49 9.61 -6.67
C SER A 116 13.42 8.58 -6.29
N ILE A 117 13.72 7.28 -6.36
CA ILE A 117 12.74 6.21 -6.13
C ILE A 117 12.45 6.04 -4.64
N ASP A 118 11.16 6.13 -4.27
CA ASP A 118 10.67 5.68 -2.97
C ASP A 118 9.65 4.56 -3.17
N ILE A 119 9.81 3.46 -2.41
CA ILE A 119 8.82 2.39 -2.31
C ILE A 119 8.28 2.31 -0.89
N VAL A 120 6.97 2.36 -0.77
CA VAL A 120 6.22 2.35 0.49
C VAL A 120 5.25 1.18 0.50
N LEU A 121 5.31 0.35 1.55
CA LEU A 121 4.30 -0.64 1.89
C LEU A 121 3.44 -0.11 3.04
N PHE A 122 2.15 -0.37 2.94
CA PHE A 122 1.21 -0.08 4.00
C PHE A 122 0.09 -1.12 4.04
N ALA A 123 -0.61 -1.17 5.17
CA ALA A 123 -1.74 -2.05 5.38
C ALA A 123 -2.86 -1.33 6.11
N GLY A 124 -4.07 -1.88 6.02
CA GLY A 124 -5.20 -1.44 6.82
C GLY A 124 -5.17 -2.02 8.24
N ASP A 125 -6.25 -2.65 8.67
CA ASP A 125 -6.41 -3.22 10.02
C ASP A 125 -6.53 -4.75 10.00
N TYR A 126 -6.15 -5.39 11.11
CA TYR A 126 -6.28 -6.84 11.28
C TYR A 126 -7.73 -7.31 11.54
N ASP A 127 -8.63 -6.40 11.93
CA ASP A 127 -9.83 -6.77 12.70
C ASP A 127 -11.02 -7.30 11.88
N PHE A 128 -11.87 -8.04 12.60
CA PHE A 128 -12.81 -9.08 12.16
C PHE A 128 -14.10 -8.55 11.54
N ASP A 129 -14.64 -9.27 10.54
CA ASP A 129 -15.97 -9.06 9.96
C ASP A 129 -17.09 -9.45 10.95
N GLY A 130 -17.20 -8.76 12.09
CA GLY A 130 -18.35 -8.85 13.00
C GLY A 130 -18.62 -10.21 13.66
N VAL A 131 -17.68 -11.17 13.61
CA VAL A 131 -17.85 -12.49 14.23
C VAL A 131 -17.55 -12.42 15.73
N SER A 132 -18.51 -12.87 16.54
CA SER A 132 -18.46 -12.92 18.01
C SER A 132 -17.11 -13.38 18.55
N VAL A 133 -16.64 -12.64 19.54
CA VAL A 133 -15.26 -12.46 20.00
C VAL A 133 -14.64 -13.70 20.68
N VAL A 134 -15.39 -14.78 20.89
CA VAL A 134 -15.01 -15.80 21.88
C VAL A 134 -14.23 -16.99 21.29
N ASP A 135 -14.52 -17.43 20.06
CA ASP A 135 -13.90 -18.67 19.52
C ASP A 135 -13.06 -18.49 18.23
N ALA A 136 -13.24 -17.41 17.48
CA ALA A 136 -12.50 -17.17 16.22
C ALA A 136 -11.14 -16.47 16.43
N ARG A 137 -10.87 -15.94 17.64
CA ARG A 137 -9.74 -15.04 17.94
C ARG A 137 -8.35 -15.68 17.85
N ALA A 138 -8.19 -16.94 18.26
CA ALA A 138 -6.86 -17.54 18.32
C ALA A 138 -6.31 -17.93 16.94
N ASN A 139 -7.18 -18.39 16.03
CA ASN A 139 -6.74 -18.98 14.76
C ASN A 139 -6.88 -18.03 13.56
N ALA A 140 -7.94 -17.23 13.48
CA ALA A 140 -8.16 -16.35 12.32
C ALA A 140 -7.27 -15.10 12.35
N GLY A 141 -7.05 -14.52 13.53
CA GLY A 141 -6.13 -13.38 13.70
C GLY A 141 -4.68 -13.76 13.38
N LYS A 142 -4.24 -14.94 13.84
CA LYS A 142 -2.91 -15.47 13.52
C LYS A 142 -2.73 -15.67 12.02
N ARG A 143 -3.70 -16.28 11.34
CA ARG A 143 -3.64 -16.49 9.89
C ARG A 143 -3.52 -15.17 9.11
N ARG A 144 -4.28 -14.14 9.48
CA ARG A 144 -4.17 -12.81 8.82
C ARG A 144 -2.81 -12.16 9.05
N ALA A 145 -2.24 -12.32 10.24
CA ALA A 145 -0.88 -11.85 10.54
C ALA A 145 0.18 -12.55 9.71
N ASP A 146 0.04 -13.86 9.54
CA ASP A 146 0.92 -14.67 8.69
C ASP A 146 0.74 -14.29 7.21
N ASP A 147 -0.50 -14.20 6.70
CA ASP A 147 -0.79 -13.75 5.33
C ASP A 147 -0.17 -12.38 5.03
N TYR A 148 -0.26 -11.42 5.96
CA TYR A 148 0.38 -10.11 5.83
C TYR A 148 1.91 -10.22 5.73
N ARG A 149 2.53 -11.02 6.61
CA ARG A 149 3.99 -11.22 6.63
C ARG A 149 4.47 -11.85 5.34
N ASP A 150 3.73 -12.83 4.81
CA ASP A 150 4.05 -13.50 3.56
C ASP A 150 3.99 -12.51 2.38
N VAL A 151 2.96 -11.66 2.34
CA VAL A 151 2.87 -10.60 1.33
C VAL A 151 4.02 -9.60 1.46
N VAL A 152 4.32 -9.10 2.67
CA VAL A 152 5.45 -8.17 2.88
C VAL A 152 6.78 -8.79 2.49
N ALA A 153 7.01 -10.06 2.83
CA ALA A 153 8.24 -10.77 2.49
C ALA A 153 8.40 -10.90 0.97
N GLY A 154 7.36 -11.35 0.27
CA GLY A 154 7.41 -11.51 -1.18
C GLY A 154 7.48 -10.19 -1.95
N VAL A 155 6.73 -9.18 -1.54
CA VAL A 155 6.85 -7.82 -2.10
C VAL A 155 8.26 -7.28 -1.86
N GLY A 156 8.79 -7.44 -0.65
CA GLY A 156 10.15 -7.01 -0.30
C GLY A 156 11.23 -7.69 -1.14
N GLU A 157 11.07 -8.99 -1.43
CA GLU A 157 11.95 -9.73 -2.32
C GLU A 157 11.92 -9.17 -3.75
N VAL A 158 10.74 -8.97 -4.34
CA VAL A 158 10.61 -8.43 -5.70
C VAL A 158 11.15 -7.00 -5.78
N VAL A 159 10.91 -6.16 -4.77
CA VAL A 159 11.45 -4.79 -4.74
C VAL A 159 12.99 -4.82 -4.69
N ARG A 160 13.59 -5.65 -3.84
CA ARG A 160 15.05 -5.82 -3.77
C ARG A 160 15.63 -6.33 -5.08
N GLU A 161 14.99 -7.32 -5.70
CA GLU A 161 15.43 -7.90 -6.97
C GLU A 161 15.43 -6.84 -8.09
N VAL A 162 14.36 -6.07 -8.22
CA VAL A 162 14.21 -5.12 -9.33
C VAL A 162 15.01 -3.84 -9.11
N LEU A 163 14.95 -3.27 -7.90
CA LEU A 163 15.46 -1.93 -7.62
C LEU A 163 16.77 -1.92 -6.82
N GLY A 164 17.07 -3.00 -6.09
CA GLY A 164 18.22 -3.05 -5.19
C GLY A 164 18.06 -2.21 -3.92
N ILE A 165 16.82 -1.92 -3.52
CA ILE A 165 16.49 -1.19 -2.28
C ILE A 165 15.49 -2.00 -1.45
N ASP A 166 15.44 -1.74 -0.15
CA ASP A 166 14.37 -2.25 0.71
C ASP A 166 13.19 -1.29 0.71
N PRO A 167 11.95 -1.79 0.59
CA PRO A 167 10.81 -0.89 0.67
C PRO A 167 10.50 -0.52 2.13
N ARG A 168 9.96 0.68 2.33
CA ARG A 168 9.60 1.18 3.66
C ARG A 168 8.20 0.73 4.06
N VAL A 169 8.07 0.04 5.19
CA VAL A 169 6.76 -0.21 5.80
C VAL A 169 6.35 1.00 6.64
N VAL A 170 5.33 1.74 6.21
CA VAL A 170 4.93 3.01 6.87
C VAL A 170 3.82 2.79 7.88
N VAL A 171 2.88 1.90 7.57
CA VAL A 171 1.83 1.46 8.47
C VAL A 171 1.69 -0.06 8.35
N GLY A 172 2.05 -0.77 9.42
CA GLY A 172 1.67 -2.17 9.60
C GLY A 172 0.20 -2.27 10.00
N PRO A 173 -0.39 -3.47 9.94
CA PRO A 173 -1.81 -3.59 10.19
C PRO A 173 -2.06 -3.33 11.68
N LYS A 174 -2.99 -2.44 12.02
CA LYS A 174 -3.26 -2.15 13.44
C LYS A 174 -4.14 -3.25 14.03
N GLU A 175 -3.87 -3.58 15.29
CA GLU A 175 -4.51 -4.72 15.95
C GLU A 175 -6.02 -4.55 16.15
N VAL A 176 -6.51 -3.32 16.32
CA VAL A 176 -7.92 -3.08 16.66
C VAL A 176 -8.39 -1.74 16.10
N SER A 177 -9.03 -1.75 14.94
CA SER A 177 -9.85 -0.63 14.48
C SER A 177 -10.90 -1.16 13.50
N PRO A 178 -12.19 -0.83 13.69
CA PRO A 178 -13.25 -1.31 12.81
C PRO A 178 -13.30 -0.53 11.48
N HIS A 179 -12.45 0.49 11.32
CA HIS A 179 -12.56 1.48 10.27
C HIS A 179 -11.52 1.23 9.19
N ALA A 180 -11.98 1.11 7.95
CA ALA A 180 -11.08 0.94 6.82
C ALA A 180 -10.21 2.19 6.61
N VAL A 181 -8.97 1.97 6.17
CA VAL A 181 -8.05 3.04 5.78
C VAL A 181 -8.29 3.38 4.31
N ASN A 182 -8.38 4.66 4.00
CA ASN A 182 -8.33 5.17 2.63
C ASN A 182 -6.94 5.73 2.36
N ALA A 183 -6.43 5.50 1.16
CA ALA A 183 -5.14 5.99 0.68
C ALA A 183 -5.37 6.99 -0.46
N ILE A 184 -4.76 8.18 -0.37
CA ILE A 184 -4.67 9.14 -1.48
C ILE A 184 -3.20 9.45 -1.72
N VAL A 185 -2.78 9.34 -2.97
CA VAL A 185 -1.43 9.67 -3.45
C VAL A 185 -1.52 10.94 -4.26
N ASP A 186 -0.98 12.03 -3.73
CA ASP A 186 -0.67 13.24 -4.49
C ASP A 186 0.70 13.02 -5.16
N THR A 187 0.68 12.54 -6.40
CA THR A 187 1.89 12.18 -7.15
C THR A 187 2.81 13.37 -7.29
N GLN A 188 2.27 14.55 -7.59
CA GLN A 188 3.09 15.73 -7.85
C GLN A 188 3.75 16.28 -6.59
N ARG A 189 3.14 16.10 -5.41
CA ARG A 189 3.77 16.41 -4.11
C ARG A 189 4.48 15.23 -3.46
N ARG A 190 4.51 14.06 -4.11
CA ARG A 190 5.07 12.80 -3.57
C ARG A 190 4.53 12.47 -2.17
N ARG A 191 3.24 12.65 -1.95
CA ARG A 191 2.62 12.51 -0.62
C ARG A 191 1.54 11.44 -0.61
N LEU A 192 1.63 10.54 0.37
CA LEU A 192 0.62 9.53 0.70
C LEU A 192 -0.14 10.00 1.92
N TYR A 193 -1.44 10.21 1.75
CA TYR A 193 -2.37 10.51 2.83
C TYR A 193 -3.10 9.22 3.18
N MET A 194 -3.04 8.83 4.44
CA MET A 194 -3.79 7.68 4.96
C MET A 194 -4.75 8.16 6.03
N PHE A 195 -6.05 7.99 5.78
CA PHE A 195 -7.07 8.49 6.69
C PHE A 195 -8.22 7.51 6.85
N ARG A 196 -8.91 7.63 7.97
CA ARG A 196 -10.08 6.82 8.32
C ARG A 196 -11.25 7.78 8.44
N PRO A 197 -12.20 7.80 7.50
CA PRO A 197 -13.30 8.78 7.49
C PRO A 197 -14.10 8.78 8.79
N GLU A 198 -14.18 7.62 9.44
CA GLU A 198 -14.96 7.36 10.64
C GLU A 198 -14.20 7.69 11.95
N GLN A 199 -12.88 7.91 11.88
CA GLN A 199 -12.09 8.36 13.03
C GLN A 199 -11.88 9.88 12.97
N GLU A 200 -12.81 10.65 13.51
CA GLU A 200 -12.56 12.05 13.84
C GLU A 200 -11.48 12.12 14.94
N GLY A 201 -10.27 12.57 14.59
CA GLY A 201 -9.28 13.01 15.59
C GLY A 201 -7.87 12.41 15.55
N PHE A 202 -7.58 11.37 14.76
CA PHE A 202 -6.21 10.80 14.70
C PHE A 202 -5.43 11.23 13.45
N ASP A 203 -4.33 11.96 13.67
CA ASP A 203 -3.36 12.34 12.65
C ASP A 203 -2.18 11.36 12.71
N ASN A 204 -2.19 10.33 11.87
CA ASN A 204 -1.03 9.44 11.72
C ASN A 204 -0.32 9.68 10.39
N ASN A 205 -0.48 10.86 9.78
CA ASN A 205 0.24 11.20 8.57
C ASN A 205 1.72 11.34 8.91
N THR A 206 2.50 10.40 8.42
CA THR A 206 3.95 10.44 8.58
C THR A 206 4.51 11.01 7.29
N ASP A 207 5.14 12.18 7.34
CA ASP A 207 5.97 12.64 6.24
C ASP A 207 7.17 11.68 6.15
N PHE A 208 7.32 11.00 5.02
CA PHE A 208 8.44 10.09 4.80
C PHE A 208 9.55 10.86 4.07
N ARG A 209 10.62 11.20 4.80
CA ARG A 209 11.91 11.59 4.24
C ARG A 209 12.90 10.43 4.40
N SER A 210 13.71 10.18 3.38
CA SER A 210 14.57 9.00 3.20
C SER A 210 15.68 8.81 4.24
N ALA A 211 16.04 9.83 5.02
CA ALA A 211 17.24 9.79 5.87
C ALA A 211 17.06 9.25 7.32
N GLN A 212 15.86 8.87 7.78
CA GLN A 212 15.60 8.67 9.23
C GLN A 212 15.37 7.21 9.72
N VAL A 213 15.41 6.17 8.87
CA VAL A 213 14.90 4.83 9.25
C VAL A 213 15.96 3.82 9.70
N ALA A 214 17.26 4.09 9.54
CA ALA A 214 18.29 3.18 10.07
C ALA A 214 18.12 2.91 11.59
N GLU A 215 17.54 3.85 12.35
CA GLU A 215 17.30 3.71 13.78
C GLU A 215 16.06 2.87 14.16
N HIS A 216 15.04 2.74 13.29
CA HIS A 216 13.76 2.13 13.69
C HIS A 216 13.73 0.60 13.53
N LEU A 217 14.40 0.05 12.51
CA LEU A 217 14.50 -1.40 12.32
C LEU A 217 15.40 -2.04 13.40
N ASP A 218 16.43 -1.34 13.86
CA ASP A 218 17.27 -1.76 14.98
C ASP A 218 16.45 -1.85 16.28
N THR A 219 15.44 -1.01 16.45
CA THR A 219 14.55 -1.03 17.62
C THR A 219 13.59 -2.22 17.60
N LEU A 220 13.07 -2.59 16.41
CA LEU A 220 12.19 -3.75 16.24
C LEU A 220 12.94 -5.09 16.34
N GLN A 221 14.20 -5.13 15.94
CA GLN A 221 15.04 -6.34 16.05
C GLN A 221 15.66 -6.50 17.44
N ASN A 222 16.02 -5.42 18.13
CA ASN A 222 16.66 -5.47 19.45
C ASN A 222 15.69 -5.39 20.64
N GLY A 223 14.41 -5.03 20.43
CA GLY A 223 13.37 -4.97 21.47
C GLY A 223 12.95 -6.32 22.10
N ARG A 224 13.61 -7.44 21.73
CA ARG A 224 13.32 -8.79 22.25
C ARG A 224 14.29 -9.30 23.33
N LYS A 225 15.18 -8.46 23.84
CA LYS A 225 16.02 -8.80 25.00
C LYS A 225 15.75 -7.89 26.19
N ILE A 226 14.69 -8.17 26.94
CA ILE A 226 14.61 -7.84 28.36
C ILE A 226 13.93 -8.99 29.08
N GLY A 227 14.64 -9.62 30.00
CA GLY A 227 14.13 -10.68 30.87
C GLY A 227 15.15 -11.79 31.06
N THR A 228 16.02 -11.59 32.05
CA THR A 228 16.91 -12.58 32.69
C THR A 228 16.23 -13.88 33.04
#